data_AF-A0A6V7H6K2-F1
#
_entry.id   AF-A0A6V7H6K2-F1
#
_cell.length_a   1.000
_cell.length_b   1.000
_cell.length_c   1.000
_cell.angle_alpha   90.00
_cell.angle_beta   90.00
_cell.angle_gamma   90.00
#
_symmetry.space_group_name_H-M   'P 1'
#
loop_
_entity.id
_entity.type
_entity.pdbx_description
1 polymer ?
#
loop_
_entity_poly.entity_id
_entity_poly.type
_entity_poly.pdbx_seq_one_letter_code
_entity_poly.pdbx_strand_id
1 'polypeptide(L)'
;MTKIRKVKRRKRYRMNVNRKRLRNKLRKLPTINCSQIKQSWEATKSTRTNLNQMGLAYDSNDALKIPNTKREFIKEVLKKKDENDEDKLETEEDVEMIPPKVYVAQELEAEAKAPRRKMFRLPNNQVYFLTYLMDKYGEDYKNPWMHGTKCIQSFLMAFQEEVLSDIQLFLLCAYEERYLINLMLS
;
A
#
# COMPACT_ATOMS: atom_id res chain seq x y z
N MET A 1 -29.70 35.96 -17.29
CA MET A 1 -28.63 36.41 -16.36
C MET A 1 -29.22 36.90 -15.05
N THR A 2 -29.01 36.20 -13.94
CA THR A 2 -29.39 36.70 -12.62
C THR A 2 -28.51 37.89 -12.23
N LYS A 3 -29.14 39.02 -11.84
CA LYS A 3 -28.44 40.26 -11.44
C LYS A 3 -27.35 39.97 -10.38
N ILE A 4 -26.09 40.10 -10.77
CA ILE A 4 -24.85 39.89 -9.97
C ILE A 4 -24.92 40.58 -8.59
N ARG A 5 -25.61 41.74 -8.50
CA ARG A 5 -25.85 42.46 -7.23
C ARG A 5 -26.54 41.61 -6.15
N LYS A 6 -27.50 40.74 -6.51
CA LYS A 6 -28.23 39.91 -5.54
C LYS A 6 -27.35 38.82 -4.91
N VAL A 7 -26.38 38.29 -5.67
CA VAL A 7 -25.46 37.23 -5.21
C VAL A 7 -24.41 37.79 -4.23
N LYS A 8 -23.90 39.01 -4.47
CA LYS A 8 -22.94 39.65 -3.56
C LYS A 8 -23.57 40.00 -2.20
N ARG A 9 -24.85 40.40 -2.16
CA ARG A 9 -25.56 40.77 -0.92
C ARG A 9 -25.68 39.63 0.10
N ARG A 10 -25.68 38.37 -0.35
CA ARG A 10 -25.76 37.17 0.51
C ARG A 10 -24.41 36.73 1.08
N LYS A 11 -23.29 37.20 0.53
CA LYS A 11 -21.94 36.81 1.00
C LYS A 11 -21.57 37.63 2.23
N ARG A 12 -21.79 37.09 3.43
CA ARG A 12 -21.29 37.67 4.69
C ARG A 12 -19.79 37.43 4.82
N TYR A 13 -19.02 38.47 5.14
CA TYR A 13 -17.60 38.33 5.44
C TYR A 13 -17.45 37.69 6.82
N ARG A 14 -16.84 36.49 6.88
CA ARG A 14 -16.55 35.80 8.15
C ARG A 14 -15.21 36.30 8.69
N MET A 15 -15.23 37.06 9.79
CA MET A 15 -14.02 37.63 10.42
C MET A 15 -13.07 36.53 10.92
N ASN A 16 -13.61 35.41 11.42
CA ASN A 16 -12.83 34.30 12.00
C ASN A 16 -12.04 33.50 10.94
N VAL A 17 -12.31 33.72 9.64
CA VAL A 17 -11.70 32.93 8.56
C VAL A 17 -10.69 33.77 7.81
N ASN A 18 -9.41 33.48 8.02
CA ASN A 18 -8.35 34.05 7.20
C ASN A 18 -8.39 33.44 5.79
N ARG A 19 -8.94 34.18 4.82
CA ARG A 19 -9.12 33.73 3.42
C ARG A 19 -7.81 33.40 2.71
N LYS A 20 -6.69 34.06 3.08
CA LYS A 20 -5.36 33.76 2.51
C LYS A 20 -4.89 32.38 2.96
N ARG A 21 -5.01 32.08 4.26
CA ARG A 21 -4.69 30.75 4.81
C ARG A 21 -5.58 29.66 4.22
N LEU A 22 -6.89 29.91 4.10
CA LEU A 22 -7.83 28.97 3.48
C LEU A 22 -7.47 28.67 2.03
N ARG A 23 -7.16 29.70 1.24
CA ARG A 23 -6.71 29.53 -0.16
C ARG A 23 -5.43 28.70 -0.24
N ASN A 24 -4.45 29.00 0.61
CA ASN A 24 -3.19 28.26 0.63
C ASN A 24 -3.41 26.79 1.04
N LYS A 25 -4.30 26.53 2.01
CA LYS A 25 -4.68 25.16 2.41
C LYS A 25 -5.33 24.38 1.27
N LEU A 26 -6.24 25.02 0.52
CA LEU A 26 -6.93 24.39 -0.61
C LEU A 26 -6.00 24.14 -1.80
N ARG A 27 -4.98 24.97 -2.00
CA ARG A 27 -3.98 24.82 -3.07
C ARG A 27 -2.81 23.93 -2.68
N LYS A 28 -2.65 23.60 -1.39
CA LYS A 28 -1.55 22.76 -0.92
C LYS A 28 -1.78 21.34 -1.41
N LEU A 29 -0.86 20.86 -2.23
CA LEU A 29 -0.85 19.48 -2.72
C LEU A 29 -0.35 18.54 -1.62
N PRO A 30 -0.85 17.29 -1.57
CA PRO A 30 -0.25 16.26 -0.75
C PRO A 30 1.15 15.90 -1.27
N THR A 31 2.02 15.41 -0.38
CA THR A 31 3.33 14.88 -0.79
C THR A 31 3.10 13.49 -1.40
N ILE A 32 3.20 13.41 -2.73
CA ILE A 32 3.00 12.16 -3.49
C ILE A 32 4.39 11.55 -3.75
N ASN A 33 4.61 10.33 -3.26
CA ASN A 33 5.88 9.61 -3.45
C ASN A 33 5.96 8.88 -4.80
N CYS A 34 4.84 8.31 -5.26
CA CYS A 34 4.78 7.57 -6.52
C CYS A 34 4.91 8.51 -7.72
N SER A 35 5.79 8.18 -8.66
CA SER A 35 6.04 8.99 -9.86
C SER A 35 4.84 8.97 -10.80
N GLN A 36 4.18 7.83 -10.97
CA GLN A 36 3.04 7.62 -11.89
C GLN A 36 1.86 8.53 -11.53
N ILE A 37 1.50 8.56 -10.26
CA ILE A 37 0.41 9.42 -9.74
C ILE A 37 0.79 10.89 -9.84
N LYS A 38 2.06 11.22 -9.59
CA LYS A 38 2.54 12.61 -9.65
C LYS A 38 2.50 13.18 -11.07
N GLN A 39 2.84 12.38 -12.08
CA GLN A 39 2.81 12.78 -13.49
C GLN A 39 1.39 13.00 -14.01
N SER A 40 0.44 12.16 -13.57
CA SER A 40 -0.97 12.23 -13.99
C SER A 40 -1.80 13.25 -13.20
N TRP A 41 -1.20 13.92 -12.19
CA TRP A 41 -1.89 14.83 -11.29
C TRP A 41 -2.19 16.20 -11.91
N GLU A 42 -3.46 16.63 -11.88
CA GLU A 42 -3.87 17.97 -12.32
C GLU A 42 -4.16 18.90 -11.14
N ALA A 43 -3.42 20.02 -11.02
CA ALA A 43 -3.55 20.96 -9.91
C ALA A 43 -4.85 21.79 -9.92
N THR A 44 -5.57 21.82 -11.05
CA THR A 44 -6.85 22.54 -11.21
C THR A 44 -8.03 21.77 -10.63
N LYS A 45 -7.93 20.45 -10.58
CA LYS A 45 -8.97 19.52 -10.14
C LYS A 45 -8.82 19.18 -8.66
N SER A 46 -9.92 18.73 -8.06
CA SER A 46 -9.94 18.25 -6.67
C SER A 46 -9.17 16.93 -6.54
N THR A 47 -8.64 16.65 -5.35
CA THR A 47 -8.00 15.37 -5.03
C THR A 47 -8.91 14.18 -5.34
N ARG A 48 -10.19 14.26 -4.94
CA ARG A 48 -11.20 13.22 -5.21
C ARG A 48 -11.42 12.99 -6.71
N THR A 49 -11.53 14.06 -7.50
CA THR A 49 -11.74 13.92 -8.95
C THR A 49 -10.49 13.42 -9.66
N ASN A 50 -9.29 13.79 -9.20
CA ASN A 50 -8.04 13.26 -9.75
C ASN A 50 -7.91 11.76 -9.49
N LEU A 51 -8.13 11.32 -8.26
CA LEU A 51 -8.07 9.90 -7.90
C LEU A 51 -9.11 9.10 -8.67
N ASN A 52 -10.37 9.55 -8.72
CA ASN A 52 -11.41 8.89 -9.50
C ASN A 52 -11.06 8.79 -11.00
N GLN A 53 -10.42 9.82 -11.58
CA GLN A 53 -9.99 9.79 -12.98
C GLN A 53 -8.91 8.75 -13.27
N MET A 54 -8.07 8.46 -12.28
CA MET A 54 -7.03 7.42 -12.33
C MET A 54 -7.56 6.02 -11.97
N GLY A 55 -8.84 5.90 -11.57
CA GLY A 55 -9.40 4.65 -11.06
C GLY A 55 -9.03 4.33 -9.61
N LEU A 56 -8.61 5.34 -8.83
CA LEU A 56 -8.22 5.20 -7.43
C LEU A 56 -9.36 5.64 -6.51
N ALA A 57 -9.57 4.90 -5.42
CA ALA A 57 -10.53 5.25 -4.39
C ALA A 57 -10.01 6.40 -3.50
N TYR A 58 -10.85 7.40 -3.23
CA TYR A 58 -10.55 8.46 -2.27
C TYR A 58 -10.71 7.98 -0.82
N ASP A 59 -11.77 7.21 -0.53
CA ASP A 59 -12.02 6.58 0.76
C ASP A 59 -12.07 5.07 0.56
N SER A 60 -11.23 4.35 1.31
CA SER A 60 -11.18 2.89 1.26
C SER A 60 -12.45 2.25 1.80
N ASN A 61 -13.16 2.89 2.74
CA ASN A 61 -14.39 2.34 3.32
C ASN A 61 -15.58 2.43 2.35
N ASP A 62 -15.57 3.43 1.45
CA ASP A 62 -16.57 3.57 0.40
C ASP A 62 -16.38 2.48 -0.67
N ALA A 63 -15.12 2.21 -1.05
CA ALA A 63 -14.76 1.20 -2.04
C ALA A 63 -14.89 -0.24 -1.49
N LEU A 64 -14.43 -0.47 -0.26
CA LEU A 64 -14.45 -1.76 0.44
C LEU A 64 -15.51 -1.71 1.54
N LYS A 65 -16.77 -1.93 1.18
CA LYS A 65 -17.88 -1.95 2.12
C LYS A 65 -17.70 -3.09 3.12
N ILE A 66 -17.31 -2.76 4.36
CA ILE A 66 -17.21 -3.73 5.45
C ILE A 66 -18.62 -4.25 5.77
N PRO A 67 -18.85 -5.59 5.77
CA PRO A 67 -20.13 -6.15 6.17
C PRO A 67 -20.42 -5.75 7.61
N ASN A 68 -21.59 -5.17 7.83
CA ASN A 68 -22.01 -4.72 9.15
C ASN A 68 -23.38 -5.33 9.40
N THR A 69 -23.40 -6.35 10.26
CA THR A 69 -24.60 -7.08 10.65
C THR A 69 -25.74 -6.15 11.06
N LYS A 70 -25.45 -5.04 11.77
CA LYS A 70 -26.49 -4.06 12.14
C LYS A 70 -27.09 -3.36 10.92
N ARG A 71 -26.27 -3.00 9.92
CA ARG A 71 -26.76 -2.38 8.68
C ARG A 71 -27.53 -3.38 7.82
N GLU A 72 -27.11 -4.63 7.81
CA GLU A 72 -27.81 -5.73 7.14
C GLU A 72 -29.18 -5.97 7.78
N PHE A 73 -29.26 -6.08 9.11
CA PHE A 73 -30.54 -6.19 9.82
C PHE A 73 -31.45 -4.98 9.58
N ILE A 74 -30.92 -3.76 9.57
CA ILE A 74 -31.72 -2.56 9.25
C ILE A 74 -32.22 -2.60 7.81
N LYS A 75 -31.39 -3.02 6.85
CA LYS A 75 -31.81 -3.21 5.45
C LYS A 75 -32.90 -4.27 5.33
N GLU A 76 -32.79 -5.38 6.04
CA GLU A 76 -33.81 -6.44 6.05
C GLU A 76 -35.12 -5.95 6.68
N VAL A 77 -35.06 -5.19 7.77
CA VAL A 77 -36.24 -4.61 8.41
C VAL A 77 -36.90 -3.54 7.53
N LEU A 78 -36.12 -2.72 6.83
CA LEU A 78 -36.64 -1.75 5.85
C LEU A 78 -37.30 -2.46 4.67
N LYS A 79 -36.63 -3.45 4.07
CA LYS A 79 -37.20 -4.27 2.99
C LYS A 79 -38.53 -4.94 3.37
N LYS A 80 -38.69 -5.38 4.62
CA LYS A 80 -39.93 -5.97 5.14
C LYS A 80 -41.02 -4.93 5.44
N LYS A 81 -40.68 -3.65 5.61
CA LYS A 81 -41.63 -2.56 5.81
C LYS A 81 -42.09 -1.95 4.49
N ASP A 82 -41.26 -2.01 3.46
CA ASP A 82 -41.49 -1.40 2.14
C ASP A 82 -42.34 -2.31 1.20
N GLU A 83 -42.86 -3.46 1.67
CA GLU A 83 -43.82 -4.30 0.91
C GLU A 83 -45.18 -3.61 0.65
N ASN A 84 -45.40 -2.38 1.15
CA ASN A 84 -46.62 -1.60 0.91
C ASN A 84 -46.43 -0.27 0.13
N ASP A 85 -45.21 0.16 -0.20
CA ASP A 85 -44.99 1.40 -0.96
C ASP A 85 -43.86 1.20 -1.99
N GLU A 86 -44.23 1.10 -3.26
CA GLU A 86 -43.31 1.03 -4.41
C GLU A 86 -42.61 2.38 -4.70
N ASP A 87 -41.78 2.87 -3.79
CA ASP A 87 -40.97 4.05 -4.10
C ASP A 87 -39.50 3.92 -3.66
N LYS A 88 -38.68 3.60 -4.67
CA LYS A 88 -37.28 4.03 -4.86
C LYS A 88 -36.28 3.72 -3.75
N LEU A 89 -35.80 2.49 -3.74
CA LEU A 89 -34.37 2.25 -3.49
C LEU A 89 -33.68 2.16 -4.85
N GLU A 90 -33.26 3.31 -5.37
CA GLU A 90 -32.26 3.41 -6.44
C GLU A 90 -31.00 2.69 -5.93
N THR A 91 -30.92 1.39 -6.23
CA THR A 91 -29.64 0.74 -6.41
C THR A 91 -29.08 1.46 -7.63
N GLU A 92 -28.27 2.50 -7.40
CA GLU A 92 -27.45 3.07 -8.44
C GLU A 92 -26.64 1.89 -9.00
N GLU A 93 -27.12 1.34 -10.10
CA GLU A 93 -26.33 0.49 -10.96
C GLU A 93 -25.16 1.39 -11.36
N ASP A 94 -24.01 1.14 -10.73
CA ASP A 94 -22.75 1.77 -11.05
C ASP A 94 -22.51 1.48 -12.55
N VAL A 95 -22.95 2.40 -13.42
CA VAL A 95 -22.58 2.37 -14.83
C VAL A 95 -21.07 2.37 -14.81
N GLU A 96 -20.45 1.29 -15.30
CA GLU A 96 -19.01 1.11 -15.36
C GLU A 96 -18.39 2.19 -16.27
N MET A 97 -18.26 3.40 -15.73
CA MET A 97 -17.58 4.49 -16.40
C MET A 97 -16.09 4.17 -16.34
N ILE A 98 -15.56 3.73 -17.48
CA ILE A 98 -14.13 3.54 -17.66
C ILE A 98 -13.42 4.86 -17.34
N PRO A 99 -12.53 4.90 -16.33
CA PRO A 99 -11.83 6.12 -15.99
C PRO A 99 -10.97 6.61 -17.17
N PRO A 100 -10.84 7.94 -17.39
CA PRO A 100 -10.05 8.46 -18.51
C PRO A 100 -8.54 8.21 -18.37
N LYS A 101 -8.02 7.97 -17.17
CA LYS A 101 -6.57 7.75 -16.89
C LYS A 101 -6.30 6.36 -16.30
N VAL A 102 -6.93 5.32 -16.86
CA VAL A 102 -6.77 3.92 -16.42
C VAL A 102 -5.33 3.42 -16.48
N TYR A 103 -4.50 3.95 -17.40
CA TYR A 103 -3.09 3.55 -17.54
C TYR A 103 -2.32 3.64 -16.21
N VAL A 104 -2.64 4.60 -15.34
CA VAL A 104 -1.98 4.77 -14.05
C VAL A 104 -2.22 3.58 -13.13
N ALA A 105 -3.45 3.05 -13.10
CA ALA A 105 -3.78 1.88 -12.31
C ALA A 105 -3.04 0.64 -12.84
N GLN A 106 -2.99 0.47 -14.16
CA GLN A 106 -2.29 -0.64 -14.81
C GLN A 106 -0.78 -0.63 -14.53
N GLU A 107 -0.15 0.55 -14.59
CA GLU A 107 1.27 0.72 -14.25
C GLU A 107 1.55 0.37 -12.78
N LEU A 108 0.67 0.78 -11.87
CA LEU A 108 0.80 0.48 -10.43
C LEU A 108 0.61 -1.02 -10.16
N GLU A 109 -0.32 -1.68 -10.83
CA GLU A 109 -0.51 -3.13 -10.74
C GLU A 109 0.70 -3.89 -11.28
N ALA A 110 1.28 -3.45 -12.40
CA ALA A 110 2.50 -4.03 -12.95
C ALA A 110 3.69 -3.88 -12.00
N GLU A 111 3.87 -2.70 -11.38
CA GLU A 111 4.94 -2.45 -10.40
C GLU A 111 4.73 -3.24 -9.10
N ALA A 112 3.49 -3.47 -8.69
CA ALA A 112 3.15 -4.30 -7.54
C ALA A 112 3.43 -5.79 -7.81
N LYS A 113 3.14 -6.26 -9.03
CA LYS A 113 3.37 -7.65 -9.47
C LYS A 113 4.84 -7.96 -9.72
N ALA A 114 5.67 -6.95 -9.97
CA ALA A 114 7.11 -7.14 -10.19
C ALA A 114 7.74 -7.92 -9.00
N PRO A 115 8.60 -8.93 -9.26
CA PRO A 115 9.20 -9.74 -8.20
C PRO A 115 10.13 -8.86 -7.34
N ARG A 116 9.69 -8.55 -6.11
CA ARG A 116 10.49 -7.81 -5.14
C ARG A 116 11.30 -8.80 -4.30
N ARG A 117 12.62 -8.63 -4.26
CA ARG A 117 13.48 -9.39 -3.32
C ARG A 117 13.04 -9.06 -1.90
N LYS A 118 12.52 -10.06 -1.17
CA LYS A 118 12.22 -9.91 0.26
C LYS A 118 13.55 -9.87 1.01
N MET A 119 13.97 -8.67 1.43
CA MET A 119 15.15 -8.54 2.28
C MET A 119 14.72 -8.77 3.72
N PHE A 120 14.95 -9.98 4.22
CA PHE A 120 14.81 -10.23 5.66
C PHE A 120 15.89 -9.43 6.39
N ARG A 121 15.47 -8.50 7.26
CA ARG A 121 16.39 -7.65 8.01
C ARG A 121 16.29 -7.99 9.49
N LEU A 122 17.30 -8.66 10.00
CA LEU A 122 17.47 -8.90 11.43
C LEU A 122 17.76 -7.57 12.15
N PRO A 123 17.24 -7.37 13.38
CA PRO A 123 17.63 -6.25 14.22
C PRO A 123 19.12 -6.31 14.56
N ASN A 124 19.78 -5.15 14.64
CA ASN A 124 21.24 -5.06 14.80
C ASN A 124 21.79 -5.88 15.99
N ASN A 125 21.06 -5.94 17.11
CA ASN A 125 21.49 -6.73 18.28
C ASN A 125 21.58 -8.23 17.97
N GLN A 126 20.65 -8.77 17.18
CA GLN A 126 20.69 -10.17 16.77
C GLN A 126 21.85 -10.41 15.79
N VAL A 127 22.08 -9.46 14.87
CA VAL A 127 23.23 -9.52 13.95
C VAL A 127 24.54 -9.55 14.73
N TYR A 128 24.73 -8.65 15.71
CA TYR A 128 25.95 -8.61 16.53
C TYR A 128 26.15 -9.89 17.36
N PHE A 129 25.07 -10.45 17.88
CA PHE A 129 25.12 -11.72 18.61
C PHE A 129 25.50 -12.88 17.69
N LEU A 130 24.92 -12.95 16.49
CA LEU A 130 25.25 -13.95 15.49
C LEU A 130 26.70 -13.83 15.01
N THR A 131 27.18 -12.63 14.71
CA THR A 131 28.60 -12.41 14.34
C THR A 131 29.55 -12.82 15.46
N TYR A 132 29.22 -12.49 16.71
CA TYR A 132 30.02 -12.92 17.87
C TYR A 132 30.10 -14.45 17.99
N LEU A 133 28.98 -15.15 17.75
CA LEU A 133 28.94 -16.61 17.78
C LEU A 133 29.74 -17.23 16.63
N MET A 134 29.68 -16.64 15.43
CA MET A 134 30.48 -17.07 14.27
C MET A 134 31.98 -16.89 14.53
N ASP A 135 32.40 -15.74 15.09
CA ASP A 135 33.81 -15.47 15.40
C ASP A 135 34.38 -16.38 16.49
N LYS A 136 33.55 -16.77 17.47
CA LYS A 136 33.95 -17.58 18.63
C LYS A 136 33.96 -19.09 18.35
N TYR A 137 32.94 -19.58 17.64
CA TYR A 137 32.66 -21.01 17.53
C TYR A 137 32.74 -21.54 16.09
N GLY A 138 32.93 -20.66 15.09
CA GLY A 138 33.10 -21.06 13.69
C GLY A 138 31.95 -21.90 13.15
N GLU A 139 32.27 -23.05 12.56
CA GLU A 139 31.31 -24.01 11.98
C GLU A 139 30.96 -25.18 12.93
N ASP A 140 31.38 -25.12 14.19
CA ASP A 140 31.13 -26.19 15.17
C ASP A 140 29.78 -26.01 15.87
N TYR A 141 28.70 -26.19 15.10
CA TYR A 141 27.30 -26.05 15.56
C TYR A 141 26.86 -27.12 16.58
N LYS A 142 27.73 -28.09 16.89
CA LYS A 142 27.45 -29.27 17.74
C LYS A 142 27.78 -29.05 19.22
N ASN A 143 28.23 -27.86 19.60
CA ASN A 143 28.66 -27.59 20.97
C ASN A 143 27.47 -27.37 21.94
N PRO A 144 27.43 -28.07 23.10
CA PRO A 144 26.28 -28.06 24.02
C PRO A 144 25.86 -26.71 24.61
N TRP A 145 26.73 -25.71 24.56
CA TRP A 145 26.47 -24.34 25.03
C TRP A 145 25.37 -23.63 24.22
N MET A 146 25.06 -24.10 23.00
CA MET A 146 23.92 -23.62 22.20
C MET A 146 22.55 -24.19 22.63
N HIS A 147 22.52 -25.25 23.45
CA HIS A 147 21.26 -25.88 23.94
C HIS A 147 20.69 -25.23 25.22
N GLY A 148 21.32 -24.17 25.74
CA GLY A 148 20.94 -23.53 27.00
C GLY A 148 19.59 -22.80 26.99
N THR A 149 19.00 -22.53 25.82
CA THR A 149 17.65 -21.98 25.74
C THR A 149 16.85 -22.64 24.63
N LYS A 150 15.73 -23.26 24.97
CA LYS A 150 14.82 -23.93 24.02
C LYS A 150 14.33 -23.00 22.89
N CYS A 151 14.41 -21.68 23.08
CA CYS A 151 14.08 -20.66 22.08
C CYS A 151 15.13 -20.48 20.97
N ILE A 152 16.42 -20.73 21.25
CA ILE A 152 17.49 -20.59 20.25
C ILE A 152 17.53 -21.82 19.34
N GLN A 153 17.21 -23.00 19.88
CA GLN A 153 17.17 -24.25 19.12
C GLN A 153 16.01 -24.31 18.12
N SER A 154 14.83 -23.74 18.46
CA SER A 154 13.73 -23.60 17.49
C SER A 154 14.05 -22.56 16.41
N PHE A 155 14.77 -21.49 16.76
CA PHE A 155 15.20 -20.47 15.81
C PHE A 155 16.30 -20.97 14.86
N LEU A 156 17.29 -21.72 15.37
CA LEU A 156 18.36 -22.33 14.57
C LEU A 156 17.83 -23.44 13.66
N MET A 157 16.87 -24.28 14.10
CA MET A 157 16.28 -25.27 13.21
C MET A 157 15.45 -24.64 12.08
N ALA A 158 14.70 -23.55 12.35
CA ALA A 158 14.01 -22.80 11.31
C ALA A 158 14.98 -22.04 10.37
N PHE A 159 16.07 -21.51 10.93
CA PHE A 159 17.11 -20.81 10.17
C PHE A 159 17.95 -21.76 9.31
N GLN A 160 18.16 -23.01 9.75
CA GLN A 160 18.96 -24.00 9.05
C GLN A 160 18.25 -24.53 7.78
N GLU A 161 16.92 -24.61 7.75
CA GLU A 161 16.17 -24.97 6.54
C GLU A 161 16.14 -23.81 5.51
N GLU A 162 15.99 -22.56 5.95
CA GLU A 162 15.95 -21.40 5.04
C GLU A 162 17.34 -21.02 4.51
N VAL A 163 18.36 -20.99 5.39
CA VAL A 163 19.69 -20.45 5.04
C VAL A 163 20.57 -21.45 4.29
N LEU A 164 20.38 -22.77 4.47
CA LEU A 164 21.07 -23.74 3.60
C LEU A 164 20.59 -23.64 2.14
N SER A 165 19.31 -23.34 1.92
CA SER A 165 18.79 -23.10 0.57
C SER A 165 19.37 -21.82 -0.05
N ASP A 166 19.46 -20.74 0.73
CA ASP A 166 19.97 -19.45 0.26
C ASP A 166 21.50 -19.43 0.09
N ILE A 167 22.27 -20.11 0.96
CA ILE A 167 23.72 -20.25 0.81
C ILE A 167 24.06 -21.14 -0.38
N GLN A 168 23.32 -22.24 -0.61
CA GLN A 168 23.49 -23.04 -1.83
C GLN A 168 23.14 -22.22 -3.09
N LEU A 169 22.10 -21.39 -3.06
CA LEU A 169 21.76 -20.49 -4.17
C LEU A 169 22.84 -19.42 -4.40
N PHE A 170 23.41 -18.87 -3.33
CA PHE A 170 24.49 -17.88 -3.40
C PHE A 170 25.81 -18.49 -3.92
N LEU A 171 26.15 -19.71 -3.52
CA LEU A 171 27.33 -20.43 -4.00
C LEU A 171 27.17 -20.92 -5.44
N LEU A 172 25.97 -21.36 -5.88
CA LEU A 172 25.69 -21.70 -7.28
C LEU A 172 25.77 -20.47 -8.20
N CYS A 173 25.20 -19.34 -7.77
CA CYS A 173 25.26 -18.08 -8.51
C CYS A 173 26.72 -17.57 -8.65
N ALA A 174 27.52 -17.71 -7.58
CA ALA A 174 28.95 -17.35 -7.62
C ALA A 174 29.80 -18.30 -8.47
N TYR A 175 29.39 -19.57 -8.64
CA TYR A 175 30.09 -20.54 -9.50
C TYR A 175 29.79 -20.32 -11.00
N GLU A 176 28.55 -19.97 -11.35
CA GLU A 176 28.17 -19.66 -12.75
C GLU A 176 28.84 -18.38 -13.26
N GLU A 177 28.93 -17.32 -12.45
CA GLU A 177 29.62 -16.08 -12.86
C GLU A 177 31.11 -16.31 -13.10
N ARG A 178 31.78 -17.15 -12.29
CA ARG A 178 33.19 -17.50 -12.51
C ARG A 178 33.42 -18.34 -13.76
N TYR A 179 32.49 -19.23 -14.11
CA TYR A 179 32.59 -20.02 -15.34
C TYR A 179 32.39 -19.15 -16.59
N LEU A 180 31.44 -18.20 -16.55
CA LEU A 180 31.20 -17.27 -17.66
C LEU A 180 32.35 -16.28 -17.89
N ILE A 181 32.99 -15.81 -16.81
CA ILE A 181 34.16 -14.92 -16.91
C ILE A 181 35.35 -15.66 -17.55
N ASN A 182 35.60 -16.92 -17.18
CA ASN A 182 36.68 -17.70 -17.77
C ASN A 182 36.43 -18.10 -19.23
N LEU A 183 35.17 -18.27 -19.66
CA LEU A 183 34.83 -18.58 -21.05
C LEU A 183 34.91 -17.36 -21.99
N MET A 184 34.74 -16.14 -21.46
CA MET A 184 34.88 -14.89 -22.22
C MET A 184 36.34 -14.38 -22.34
N LEU A 185 37.28 -15.00 -21.61
CA LEU A 185 38.71 -14.65 -21.59
C LEU A 185 39.59 -15.67 -22.33
N SER A 186 38.99 -16.67 -22.99
CA SER A 186 39.66 -17.64 -23.88
C SER A 186 39.22 -17.44 -25.32
#